data_AF-A0A7V4J555-F1
#
_entry.id   AF-A0A7V4J555-F1
#
_cell.length_a   1.000
_cell.length_b   1.000
_cell.length_c   1.000
_cell.angle_alpha   90.00
_cell.angle_beta   90.00
_cell.angle_gamma   90.00
#
_symmetry.space_group_name_H-M   'P 1'
#
loop_
_entity.id
_entity.type
_entity.pdbx_description
1 polymer ?
#
loop_
_entity_poly.entity_id
_entity_poly.type
_entity_poly.pdbx_seq_one_letter_code
_entity_poly.pdbx_strand_id
1 'polypeptide(L)'
;TQRNTFVSSDIFNEFFFQRYQQLFDAIHSHGWHVLLHSCGRVNNFVPLFIAAGVNVLNMQQPRAYGIRELGQAFAGKVCFLTTVDIQATLPTGDPEAVRSEACELVEHWSTPQGGFIVFNYGDSEAIGTSDAIAEVMFREFYNLRHYWTNKRGAP
;
A
#
# COMPACT_ATOMS: atom_id res chain seq x y z
N THR A 1 -5.36 -11.78 14.10
CA THR A 1 -4.61 -10.88 15.01
C THR A 1 -3.45 -10.26 14.25
N GLN A 2 -3.56 -9.00 13.82
CA GLN A 2 -2.49 -8.28 13.11
C GLN A 2 -2.27 -6.92 13.76
N ARG A 3 -1.94 -6.93 15.06
CA ARG A 3 -1.93 -5.71 15.89
C ARG A 3 -0.57 -5.01 15.94
N ASN A 4 0.53 -5.71 15.65
CA ASN A 4 1.88 -5.14 15.70
C ASN A 4 2.87 -5.99 14.90
N THR A 5 4.12 -5.51 14.79
CA THR A 5 5.25 -6.25 14.23
C THR A 5 5.60 -7.48 15.07
N PHE A 6 6.13 -8.52 14.44
CA PHE A 6 6.53 -9.76 15.13
C PHE A 6 7.81 -9.59 15.97
N VAL A 7 8.70 -8.69 15.54
CA VAL A 7 9.93 -8.31 16.25
C VAL A 7 9.92 -6.83 16.58
N SER A 8 10.75 -6.40 17.53
CA SER A 8 10.95 -4.99 17.83
C SER A 8 11.77 -4.31 16.73
N SER A 9 11.71 -2.97 16.68
CA SER A 9 12.58 -2.18 15.80
C SER A 9 14.06 -2.37 16.10
N ASP A 10 14.44 -2.65 17.35
CA ASP A 10 15.83 -2.91 17.73
C ASP A 10 16.34 -4.21 17.10
N ILE A 11 15.54 -5.28 17.16
CA ILE A 11 15.84 -6.54 16.48
C ILE A 11 15.86 -6.35 14.96
N PHE A 12 14.95 -5.54 14.42
CA PHE A 12 14.99 -5.18 13.01
C PHE A 12 16.33 -4.53 12.62
N ASN A 13 16.77 -3.55 13.41
CA ASN A 13 18.02 -2.82 13.15
C ASN A 13 19.25 -3.72 13.27
N GLU A 14 19.31 -4.56 14.29
CA GLU A 14 20.45 -5.46 14.53
C GLU A 14 20.60 -6.50 13.42
N PHE A 15 19.50 -7.13 13.01
CA PHE A 15 19.56 -8.30 12.14
C PHE A 15 19.19 -8.02 10.69
N PHE A 16 18.31 -7.06 10.41
CA PHE A 16 17.69 -6.92 9.09
C PHE A 16 18.16 -5.65 8.36
N PHE A 17 18.18 -4.50 9.02
CA PHE A 17 18.39 -3.20 8.37
C PHE A 17 19.60 -3.17 7.44
N GLN A 18 20.79 -3.55 7.93
CA GLN A 18 22.02 -3.54 7.14
C GLN A 18 21.97 -4.49 5.94
N ARG A 19 21.29 -5.63 6.05
CA ARG A 19 21.13 -6.61 4.96
C ARG A 19 20.15 -6.11 3.90
N TYR A 20 19.06 -5.48 4.34
CA TYR A 20 18.12 -4.79 3.47
C TYR A 20 18.83 -3.69 2.67
N GLN A 21 19.60 -2.84 3.35
CA GLN A 21 20.35 -1.77 2.71
C GLN A 21 21.34 -2.31 1.67
N GLN A 22 22.14 -3.31 2.01
CA GLN A 22 23.07 -3.95 1.07
C GLN A 22 22.36 -4.51 -0.18
N LEU A 23 21.21 -5.16 0.00
CA LEU A 23 20.43 -5.69 -1.12
C LEU A 23 19.86 -4.57 -1.98
N PHE A 24 19.33 -3.52 -1.36
CA PHE A 24 18.68 -2.42 -2.06
C PHE A 24 19.70 -1.59 -2.82
N ASP A 25 20.86 -1.30 -2.22
CA ASP A 25 21.99 -0.62 -2.89
C ASP A 25 22.46 -1.40 -4.13
N ALA A 26 22.54 -2.73 -4.03
CA ALA A 26 22.90 -3.58 -5.18
C ALA A 26 21.85 -3.48 -6.31
N ILE A 27 20.56 -3.49 -5.99
CA ILE A 27 19.48 -3.31 -6.97
C ILE A 27 19.55 -1.91 -7.61
N HIS A 28 19.75 -0.88 -6.79
CA HIS A 28 19.87 0.50 -7.26
C HIS A 28 21.10 0.72 -8.14
N SER A 29 22.22 0.03 -7.88
CA SER A 29 23.41 0.10 -8.73
C SER A 29 23.17 -0.35 -10.19
N HIS A 30 22.07 -1.09 -10.43
CA HIS A 30 21.62 -1.49 -11.76
C HIS A 30 20.51 -0.59 -12.32
N GLY A 31 20.16 0.50 -11.64
CA GLY A 31 19.11 1.43 -12.04
C GLY A 31 17.68 0.91 -11.86
N TRP A 32 17.48 -0.12 -11.03
CA TRP A 32 16.16 -0.71 -10.78
C TRP A 32 15.50 -0.19 -9.50
N HIS A 33 14.18 -0.33 -9.42
CA HIS A 33 13.41 -0.02 -8.22
C HIS A 33 13.19 -1.25 -7.34
N VAL A 34 13.18 -1.02 -6.03
CA VAL A 34 12.86 -2.00 -5.00
C VAL A 34 11.39 -1.90 -4.62
N LEU A 35 10.66 -3.00 -4.82
CA LEU A 35 9.30 -3.21 -4.33
C LEU A 35 9.37 -4.18 -3.15
N LEU A 36 8.98 -3.75 -1.96
CA LEU A 36 8.99 -4.57 -0.75
C LEU A 36 7.57 -4.89 -0.30
N HIS A 37 7.31 -6.17 -0.07
CA HIS A 37 6.08 -6.64 0.57
C HIS A 37 6.39 -7.16 1.99
N SER A 38 5.51 -6.86 2.94
CA SER A 38 5.50 -7.47 4.27
C SER A 38 4.07 -7.49 4.83
N CYS A 39 3.60 -8.66 5.25
CA CYS A 39 2.28 -8.84 5.83
C CYS A 39 2.18 -8.27 7.25
N GLY A 40 0.96 -7.96 7.69
CA GLY A 40 0.68 -7.48 9.05
C GLY A 40 1.05 -6.01 9.27
N ARG A 41 0.77 -5.47 10.47
CA ARG A 41 0.92 -4.05 10.77
C ARG A 41 2.39 -3.64 10.90
N VAL A 42 2.98 -3.19 9.79
CA VAL A 42 4.40 -2.81 9.66
C VAL A 42 4.66 -1.31 9.78
N ASN A 43 3.69 -0.51 10.24
CA ASN A 43 3.80 0.96 10.33
C ASN A 43 5.12 1.41 10.98
N ASN A 44 5.54 0.75 12.05
CA ASN A 44 6.76 1.08 12.80
C ASN A 44 8.06 0.79 12.01
N PHE A 45 8.00 -0.06 11.00
CA PHE A 45 9.14 -0.39 10.14
C PHE A 45 9.18 0.45 8.86
N VAL A 46 8.11 1.14 8.49
CA VAL A 46 8.10 2.01 7.29
C VAL A 46 9.25 3.03 7.30
N PRO A 47 9.54 3.75 8.40
CA PRO A 47 10.72 4.64 8.44
C PRO A 47 12.04 3.91 8.18
N LEU A 48 12.19 2.69 8.69
CA LEU A 48 13.39 1.86 8.53
C LEU A 48 13.52 1.35 7.09
N PHE A 49 12.41 0.95 6.46
CA PHE A 49 12.41 0.53 5.06
C PHE A 49 12.77 1.69 4.13
N ILE A 50 12.24 2.90 4.38
CA ILE A 50 12.60 4.11 3.64
C ILE A 50 14.09 4.41 3.83
N ALA A 51 14.59 4.39 5.06
CA ALA A 51 16.00 4.62 5.35
C ALA A 51 16.92 3.57 4.72
N ALA A 52 16.47 2.33 4.56
CA ALA A 52 17.21 1.28 3.86
C ALA A 52 17.18 1.42 2.32
N GLY A 53 16.31 2.27 1.75
CA GLY A 53 16.25 2.54 0.31
C GLY A 53 15.05 1.93 -0.43
N VAL A 54 13.97 1.54 0.25
CA VAL A 54 12.78 1.05 -0.48
C VAL A 54 12.19 2.13 -1.40
N ASN A 55 11.76 1.75 -2.61
CA ASN A 55 11.07 2.67 -3.51
C ASN A 55 9.55 2.55 -3.39
N VAL A 56 9.06 1.31 -3.28
CA VAL A 56 7.63 0.99 -3.28
C VAL A 56 7.31 0.00 -2.17
N LEU A 57 6.29 0.28 -1.37
CA LEU A 57 5.74 -0.64 -0.38
C LEU A 57 4.48 -1.31 -0.90
N ASN A 58 4.49 -2.64 -0.98
CA ASN A 58 3.33 -3.45 -1.33
C ASN A 58 2.47 -3.72 -0.08
N MET A 59 1.40 -2.95 0.02
CA MET A 59 0.53 -2.83 1.18
C MET A 59 -0.84 -3.42 0.84
N GLN A 60 -1.11 -4.66 1.23
CA GLN A 60 -2.31 -5.39 0.78
C GLN A 60 -3.48 -5.33 1.78
N GLN A 61 -3.21 -4.86 3.00
CA GLN A 61 -4.15 -4.86 4.13
C GLN A 61 -4.33 -3.44 4.71
N PRO A 62 -4.72 -2.44 3.88
CA PRO A 62 -4.81 -1.05 4.27
C PRO A 62 -5.60 -0.76 5.55
N ARG A 63 -6.64 -1.54 5.87
CA ARG A 63 -7.40 -1.37 7.12
C ARG A 63 -6.58 -1.74 8.34
N ALA A 64 -5.72 -2.77 8.25
CA ALA A 64 -4.82 -3.15 9.34
C ALA A 64 -3.76 -2.07 9.63
N TYR A 65 -3.33 -1.32 8.61
CA TYR A 65 -2.34 -0.25 8.75
C TYR A 65 -2.97 1.07 9.22
N GLY A 66 -4.26 1.26 8.99
CA GLY A 66 -4.94 2.54 9.18
C GLY A 66 -4.66 3.48 8.02
N ILE A 67 -5.60 3.55 7.08
CA ILE A 67 -5.44 4.30 5.82
C ILE A 67 -5.02 5.76 6.08
N ARG A 68 -5.75 6.47 6.94
CA ARG A 68 -5.50 7.89 7.24
C ARG A 68 -4.18 8.11 7.98
N GLU A 69 -3.91 7.30 9.00
CA GLU A 69 -2.69 7.35 9.81
C GLU A 69 -1.44 7.14 8.92
N LEU A 70 -1.44 6.08 8.12
CA LEU A 70 -0.31 5.75 7.25
C LEU A 70 -0.14 6.79 6.14
N GLY A 71 -1.24 7.23 5.53
CA GLY A 71 -1.24 8.27 4.51
C GLY A 71 -0.66 9.58 5.01
N GLN A 72 -1.13 10.06 6.17
CA GLN A 72 -0.63 11.29 6.79
C GLN A 72 0.87 11.21 7.11
N ALA A 73 1.37 10.05 7.52
CA ALA A 73 2.76 9.88 7.88
C ALA A 73 3.70 9.77 6.67
N PHE A 74 3.27 9.14 5.56
CA PHE A 74 4.18 8.63 4.53
C PHE A 74 3.79 8.90 3.07
N ALA A 75 2.59 9.43 2.77
CA ALA A 75 2.25 9.80 1.40
C ALA A 75 3.26 10.82 0.85
N GLY A 76 3.74 10.58 -0.37
CA GLY A 76 4.79 11.39 -1.01
C GLY A 76 6.21 11.15 -0.50
N LYS A 77 6.40 10.34 0.56
CA LYS A 77 7.74 9.91 1.03
C LYS A 77 8.16 8.54 0.48
N VAL A 78 7.17 7.72 0.13
CA VAL A 78 7.35 6.39 -0.48
C VAL A 78 6.18 6.15 -1.43
N CYS A 79 6.38 5.33 -2.46
CA CYS A 79 5.29 4.89 -3.32
C CYS A 79 4.52 3.74 -2.66
N PHE A 80 3.21 3.78 -2.69
CA PHE A 80 2.36 2.66 -2.25
C PHE A 80 1.88 1.84 -3.44
N LEU A 81 2.15 0.54 -3.42
CA LEU A 81 1.51 -0.46 -4.27
C LEU A 81 0.41 -1.12 -3.43
N THR A 82 -0.85 -0.95 -3.79
CA THR A 82 -1.97 -1.38 -2.93
C THR A 82 -3.16 -1.91 -3.73
N THR A 83 -4.12 -2.43 -2.98
CA THR A 83 -5.41 -2.92 -3.42
C THR A 83 -6.43 -2.60 -2.31
N VAL A 84 -7.73 -2.72 -2.57
CA VAL A 84 -8.73 -2.65 -1.49
C VAL A 84 -8.51 -3.86 -0.56
N ASP A 85 -8.73 -3.69 0.73
CA ASP A 85 -8.30 -4.61 1.77
C ASP A 85 -8.75 -6.05 1.49
N ILE A 86 -7.74 -6.92 1.31
CA ILE A 86 -7.94 -8.33 0.96
C ILE A 86 -8.53 -9.17 2.10
N GLN A 87 -8.62 -8.64 3.32
CA GLN A 87 -9.17 -9.38 4.48
C GLN A 87 -10.42 -8.72 5.08
N ALA A 88 -10.54 -7.39 4.98
CA ALA A 88 -11.61 -6.65 5.64
C ALA A 88 -12.70 -6.18 4.68
N THR A 89 -12.37 -5.89 3.42
CA THR A 89 -13.29 -5.17 2.52
C THR A 89 -13.65 -5.99 1.29
N LEU A 90 -12.67 -6.47 0.51
CA LEU A 90 -12.95 -7.35 -0.63
C LEU A 90 -13.76 -8.60 -0.26
N PRO A 91 -13.52 -9.28 0.88
CA PRO A 91 -14.26 -10.50 1.22
C PRO A 91 -15.73 -10.25 1.61
N THR A 92 -16.10 -8.98 1.87
CA THR A 92 -17.50 -8.65 2.19
C THR A 92 -18.41 -8.80 0.97
N GLY A 93 -17.83 -8.70 -0.24
CA GLY A 93 -18.57 -8.66 -1.48
C GLY A 93 -19.45 -7.42 -1.66
N ASP A 94 -19.30 -6.38 -0.83
CA ASP A 94 -20.06 -5.13 -0.91
C ASP A 94 -19.38 -4.14 -1.89
N PRO A 95 -19.99 -3.86 -3.06
CA PRO A 95 -19.43 -2.93 -4.02
C PRO A 95 -19.28 -1.50 -3.50
N GLU A 96 -20.19 -1.04 -2.61
CA GLU A 96 -20.13 0.31 -2.06
C GLU A 96 -18.97 0.45 -1.08
N ALA A 97 -18.77 -0.55 -0.21
CA ALA A 97 -17.61 -0.59 0.68
C ALA A 97 -16.29 -0.60 -0.10
N VAL A 98 -16.22 -1.37 -1.19
CA VAL A 98 -15.05 -1.40 -2.09
C VAL A 98 -14.77 -0.03 -2.69
N ARG A 99 -15.81 0.64 -3.24
CA ARG A 99 -15.63 1.96 -3.85
C ARG A 99 -15.23 3.03 -2.84
N SER A 100 -15.88 3.01 -1.68
CA SER A 100 -15.57 3.93 -0.58
C SER A 100 -14.11 3.81 -0.16
N GLU A 101 -13.61 2.58 0.02
CA GLU A 101 -12.21 2.37 0.40
C GLU A 101 -11.23 2.75 -0.71
N ALA A 102 -11.53 2.43 -1.97
CA ALA A 102 -10.69 2.85 -3.10
C ALA A 102 -10.52 4.38 -3.13
N CYS A 103 -11.59 5.12 -2.86
CA CYS A 103 -11.56 6.58 -2.73
C CYS A 103 -10.69 7.03 -1.54
N GLU A 104 -10.85 6.42 -0.35
CA GLU A 104 -10.02 6.73 0.82
C GLU A 104 -8.53 6.48 0.55
N LEU A 105 -8.19 5.39 -0.15
CA LEU A 105 -6.82 5.06 -0.50
C LEU A 105 -6.22 6.09 -1.45
N VAL A 106 -6.92 6.45 -2.52
CA VAL A 106 -6.45 7.49 -3.45
C VAL A 106 -6.29 8.82 -2.72
N GLU A 107 -7.26 9.23 -1.91
CA GLU A 107 -7.22 10.49 -1.19
C GLU A 107 -6.04 10.58 -0.20
N HIS A 108 -5.75 9.50 0.52
CA HIS A 108 -4.79 9.54 1.62
C HIS A 108 -3.39 9.04 1.28
N TRP A 109 -3.23 8.15 0.30
CA TRP A 109 -1.94 7.52 0.01
C TRP A 109 -1.30 8.03 -1.29
N SER A 110 -2.07 8.68 -2.16
CA SER A 110 -1.52 9.33 -3.35
C SER A 110 -1.30 10.82 -3.13
N THR A 111 -0.54 11.44 -4.03
CA THR A 111 -0.34 12.90 -4.07
C THR A 111 -0.58 13.41 -5.48
N PRO A 112 -0.73 14.74 -5.68
CA PRO A 112 -0.74 15.33 -7.02
C PRO A 112 0.49 15.01 -7.88
N GLN A 113 1.61 14.61 -7.26
CA GLN A 113 2.86 14.21 -7.91
C GLN A 113 2.97 12.69 -8.16
N GLY A 114 1.95 11.90 -7.77
CA GLY A 114 1.95 10.44 -7.88
C GLY A 114 2.22 9.74 -6.54
N GLY A 115 2.92 8.60 -6.60
CA GLY A 115 3.27 7.78 -5.43
C GLY A 115 2.26 6.68 -5.08
N PHE A 116 1.41 6.28 -6.03
CA PHE A 116 0.37 5.29 -5.80
C PHE A 116 0.20 4.38 -7.02
N ILE A 117 0.23 3.07 -6.80
CA ILE A 117 0.09 2.01 -7.81
C ILE A 117 -0.99 1.05 -7.31
N VAL A 118 -1.87 0.63 -8.21
CA VAL A 118 -2.93 -0.35 -7.93
C VAL A 118 -2.53 -1.70 -8.50
N PHE A 119 -2.80 -2.79 -7.77
CA PHE A 119 -2.65 -4.15 -8.29
C PHE A 119 -3.81 -5.08 -7.92
N ASN A 120 -3.88 -6.22 -8.61
CA ASN A 120 -4.83 -7.28 -8.30
C ASN A 120 -4.13 -8.31 -7.42
N TYR A 121 -4.80 -8.79 -6.38
CA TYR A 121 -4.30 -9.95 -5.63
C TYR A 121 -4.09 -11.17 -6.55
N GLY A 122 -4.94 -11.32 -7.57
CA GLY A 122 -4.78 -12.33 -8.63
C GLY A 122 -5.41 -13.69 -8.34
N ASP A 123 -5.93 -13.88 -7.12
CA ASP A 123 -6.68 -15.06 -6.70
C ASP A 123 -7.86 -14.64 -5.81
N SER A 124 -9.01 -14.39 -6.42
CA SER A 124 -10.20 -13.90 -5.72
C SER A 124 -10.75 -14.94 -4.73
N GLU A 125 -10.71 -16.22 -5.08
CA GLU A 125 -11.21 -17.30 -4.24
C GLU A 125 -10.38 -17.42 -2.96
N ALA A 126 -9.04 -17.34 -3.06
CA ALA A 126 -8.15 -17.43 -1.90
C ALA A 126 -8.37 -16.33 -0.85
N ILE A 127 -8.87 -15.16 -1.26
CA ILE A 127 -9.19 -14.05 -0.35
C ILE A 127 -10.69 -13.95 -0.04
N GLY A 128 -11.49 -14.95 -0.43
CA GLY A 128 -12.92 -14.97 -0.12
C GLY A 128 -13.74 -13.90 -0.83
N THR A 129 -13.30 -13.47 -2.03
CA THR A 129 -14.05 -12.54 -2.89
C THR A 129 -14.39 -13.19 -4.24
N SER A 130 -14.95 -12.41 -5.17
CA SER A 130 -15.20 -12.85 -6.55
C SER A 130 -14.51 -11.93 -7.55
N ASP A 131 -14.25 -12.44 -8.75
CA ASP A 131 -13.67 -11.64 -9.83
C ASP A 131 -14.55 -10.43 -10.20
N ALA A 132 -15.87 -10.54 -10.03
CA ALA A 132 -16.79 -9.43 -10.21
C ALA A 132 -16.52 -8.28 -9.22
N ILE A 133 -16.18 -8.59 -7.97
CA ILE A 133 -15.83 -7.59 -6.96
C ILE A 133 -14.43 -7.02 -7.21
N ALA A 134 -13.47 -7.86 -7.64
CA ALA A 134 -12.17 -7.38 -8.10
C ALA A 134 -12.32 -6.41 -9.29
N GLU A 135 -13.24 -6.67 -10.22
CA GLU A 135 -13.55 -5.76 -11.33
C GLU A 135 -14.13 -4.43 -10.85
N VAL A 136 -15.05 -4.44 -9.87
CA VAL A 136 -15.59 -3.21 -9.25
C VAL A 136 -14.45 -2.34 -8.70
N MET A 137 -13.51 -2.95 -7.96
CA MET A 137 -12.36 -2.25 -7.42
C MET A 137 -11.51 -1.60 -8.51
N PHE A 138 -11.16 -2.34 -9.57
CA PHE A 138 -10.36 -1.81 -10.66
C PHE A 138 -11.04 -0.69 -11.43
N ARG A 139 -12.34 -0.84 -11.70
CA ARG A 139 -13.14 0.20 -12.34
C ARG A 139 -13.16 1.47 -11.50
N GLU A 140 -13.28 1.35 -10.18
CA GLU A 140 -13.27 2.53 -9.32
C GLU A 140 -11.91 3.23 -9.31
N PHE A 141 -10.80 2.50 -9.15
CA PHE A 141 -9.48 3.10 -9.27
C PHE A 141 -9.25 3.75 -10.64
N TYR A 142 -9.76 3.15 -11.72
CA TYR A 142 -9.72 3.76 -13.04
C TYR A 142 -10.52 5.07 -13.10
N ASN A 143 -11.71 5.13 -12.50
CA ASN A 143 -12.51 6.36 -12.41
C ASN A 143 -11.78 7.47 -11.62
N LEU A 144 -11.04 7.07 -10.58
CA LEU A 144 -10.26 7.96 -9.71
C LEU A 144 -8.91 8.40 -10.30
N ARG A 145 -8.51 7.94 -11.50
CA ARG A 145 -7.20 8.29 -12.11
C ARG A 145 -6.93 9.79 -12.27
N HIS A 146 -7.99 10.61 -12.27
CA HIS A 146 -7.95 12.07 -12.37
C HIS A 146 -8.36 12.78 -11.07
N TYR A 147 -8.32 12.08 -9.94
CA TYR A 147 -8.77 12.60 -8.63
C TYR A 147 -8.16 13.98 -8.30
N TRP A 148 -6.84 14.13 -8.36
CA TRP A 148 -6.15 15.38 -8.01
C TRP A 148 -6.31 16.50 -9.04
N THR A 149 -6.61 16.19 -10.30
CA THR A 149 -6.94 17.22 -11.29
C THR A 149 -8.36 17.72 -11.09
N ASN A 150 -9.30 16.83 -10.79
CA ASN A 150 -10.70 17.18 -10.55
C ASN A 150 -10.86 17.96 -9.24
N LYS A 151 -10.15 17.58 -8.17
CA LYS A 151 -10.19 18.28 -6.87
C LYS A 151 -9.66 19.72 -6.95
N ARG A 152 -8.70 19.99 -7.83
CA ARG A 152 -8.17 21.34 -8.08
C ARG A 152 -9.08 22.21 -8.97
N GLY A 153 -10.00 21.59 -9.71
CA GLY A 153 -10.99 22.26 -10.55
C GLY A 153 -12.39 22.35 -9.91
N ALA A 154 -12.54 21.91 -8.66
CA ALA A 154 -13.77 22.12 -7.89
C ALA A 154 -13.86 23.62 -7.50
N PRO A 155 -15.00 24.28 -7.74
CA PRO A 155 -15.18 25.71 -7.45
C PRO A 155 -14.97 26.05 -5.97
#